data_AF-A0A1C5T3Y2-F1
#
_entry.id   AF-A0A1C5T3Y2-F1
#
_cell.length_a   1.000
_cell.length_b   1.000
_cell.length_c   1.000
_cell.angle_alpha   90.00
_cell.angle_beta   90.00
_cell.angle_gamma   90.00
#
_symmetry.space_group_name_H-M   'P 1'
#
loop_
_entity.id
_entity.type
_entity.pdbx_description
1 polymer ?
#
loop_
_entity_poly.entity_id
_entity_poly.type
_entity_poly.pdbx_seq_one_letter_code
_entity_poly.pdbx_strand_id
1 'polypeptide(L)'
;MNDNITARIKCPFYVAHNRGTGNSITITCENIKTNMGFNMKNRLSFVNEKQRLDYMELFCMDVKMCEHCPYYEVIYKNKYKEC
;
A
#
# COMPACT_ATOMS: atom_id res chain seq x y z
N MET A 1 -0.31 20.83 -5.37
CA MET A 1 -0.23 20.45 -3.94
C MET A 1 1.03 19.61 -3.75
N ASN A 2 1.85 19.98 -2.77
CA ASN A 2 3.27 19.64 -2.64
C ASN A 2 3.57 18.12 -2.54
N ASP A 3 4.51 17.64 -3.37
CA ASP A 3 5.12 16.30 -3.34
C ASP A 3 6.02 16.03 -2.11
N ASN A 4 5.56 16.39 -0.90
CA ASN A 4 6.26 16.02 0.33
C ASN A 4 5.65 14.78 1.03
N ILE A 5 4.63 14.18 0.41
CA ILE A 5 4.00 12.94 0.88
C ILE A 5 5.01 11.80 0.82
N THR A 6 5.74 11.65 -0.29
CA THR A 6 6.69 10.54 -0.48
C THR A 6 7.80 10.52 0.57
N ALA A 7 8.29 11.70 1.01
CA ALA A 7 9.30 11.80 2.07
C ALA A 7 8.79 11.37 3.46
N ARG A 8 7.46 11.37 3.67
CA ARG A 8 6.81 10.97 4.91
C ARG A 8 6.43 9.49 4.94
N ILE A 9 6.53 8.79 3.82
CA ILE A 9 6.19 7.37 3.75
C ILE A 9 7.25 6.54 4.48
N LYS A 10 6.79 5.68 5.38
CA LYS A 10 7.59 4.75 6.17
C LYS A 10 7.23 3.28 5.90
N CYS A 11 6.14 3.01 5.16
CA CYS A 11 5.75 1.64 4.81
C CYS A 11 6.81 0.99 3.91
N PRO A 12 7.41 -0.15 4.33
CA PRO A 12 8.46 -0.82 3.58
C PRO A 12 7.95 -1.42 2.26
N PHE A 13 6.64 -1.65 2.16
CA PHE A 13 6.02 -2.24 0.97
C PHE A 13 5.47 -1.21 -0.01
N TYR A 14 5.49 0.08 0.34
CA TYR A 14 5.03 1.11 -0.58
C TYR A 14 6.02 1.26 -1.74
N VAL A 15 5.52 1.27 -2.98
CA VAL A 15 6.34 1.49 -4.19
C VAL A 15 6.00 2.83 -4.84
N ALA A 16 4.73 3.05 -5.15
CA ALA A 16 4.27 4.26 -5.82
C ALA A 16 2.80 4.53 -5.53
N HIS A 17 2.34 5.74 -5.80
CA HIS A 17 0.92 6.05 -5.94
C HIS A 17 0.74 6.91 -7.19
N ASN A 18 -0.47 6.94 -7.73
CA ASN A 18 -0.78 7.88 -8.79
C ASN A 18 -1.73 8.98 -8.31
N ARG A 19 -1.59 10.13 -8.97
CA ARG A 19 -2.46 11.30 -8.81
C ARG A 19 -3.42 11.31 -10.00
N GLY A 20 -4.27 10.30 -10.06
CA GLY A 20 -5.24 10.20 -11.16
C GLY A 20 -6.44 11.11 -10.93
N THR A 21 -6.96 11.71 -11.99
CA THR A 21 -8.35 12.17 -12.07
C THR A 21 -9.23 11.00 -12.53
N GLY A 22 -10.16 10.54 -11.68
CA GLY A 22 -11.09 9.45 -12.01
C GLY A 22 -10.74 8.05 -11.43
N ASN A 23 -11.27 6.98 -12.05
CA ASN A 23 -11.26 5.58 -11.58
C ASN A 23 -9.88 4.92 -11.41
N SER A 24 -8.79 5.67 -11.57
CA SER A 24 -7.44 5.14 -11.52
C SER A 24 -6.68 5.53 -10.26
N ILE A 25 -7.30 6.05 -9.20
CA ILE A 25 -6.58 6.46 -7.99
C ILE A 25 -6.11 5.21 -7.23
N THR A 26 -4.79 5.02 -7.17
CA THR A 26 -4.19 3.77 -6.68
C THR A 26 -2.93 3.99 -5.86
N ILE A 27 -2.65 3.03 -4.99
CA ILE A 27 -1.34 2.80 -4.36
C ILE A 27 -0.82 1.47 -4.89
N THR A 28 0.40 1.48 -5.38
CA THR A 28 1.16 0.30 -5.79
C THR A 28 2.12 -0.05 -4.68
N CYS A 29 2.09 -1.31 -4.26
CA CYS A 29 2.97 -1.87 -3.26
C CYS A 29 3.91 -2.92 -3.88
N GLU A 30 4.85 -3.44 -3.09
CA GLU A 30 5.80 -4.48 -3.51
C GLU A 30 5.04 -5.68 -4.08
N ASN A 31 5.51 -6.20 -5.22
CA ASN A 31 4.93 -7.39 -5.82
C ASN A 31 5.06 -8.58 -4.86
N ILE A 32 3.95 -9.28 -4.66
CA ILE A 32 3.93 -10.55 -3.97
C ILE A 32 4.55 -11.57 -4.92
N LYS A 33 5.80 -11.98 -4.67
CA LYS A 33 6.45 -13.04 -5.45
C LYS A 33 5.78 -14.35 -5.09
N THR A 34 5.28 -15.05 -6.10
CA THR A 34 4.41 -16.23 -6.05
C THR A 34 2.94 -15.90 -5.81
N ASN A 35 2.12 -16.50 -6.68
CA ASN A 35 0.68 -16.39 -6.68
C ASN A 35 0.15 -17.21 -5.49
N MET A 36 0.29 -16.66 -4.28
CA MET A 36 0.02 -17.29 -2.96
C MET A 36 -1.46 -17.63 -2.75
N GLY A 37 -2.13 -18.24 -3.73
CA GLY A 37 -3.55 -18.61 -3.71
C GLY A 37 -4.53 -17.43 -3.82
N PHE A 38 -4.07 -16.19 -3.71
CA PHE A 38 -4.91 -14.99 -3.81
C PHE A 38 -4.68 -14.27 -5.12
N ASN A 39 -5.76 -13.98 -5.83
CA ASN A 39 -5.79 -13.14 -7.03
C ASN A 39 -5.55 -11.63 -6.67
N MET A 40 -4.81 -11.35 -5.60
CA MET A 40 -4.53 -10.01 -5.12
C MET A 40 -3.40 -9.40 -5.95
N LYS A 41 -3.76 -8.41 -6.76
CA LYS A 41 -2.79 -7.53 -7.41
C LYS A 41 -2.11 -6.67 -6.35
N ASN A 42 -0.86 -6.31 -6.57
CA ASN A 42 -0.08 -5.39 -5.72
C ASN A 42 -0.58 -3.93 -5.75
N ARG A 43 -1.84 -3.71 -6.16
CA ARG A 43 -2.42 -2.41 -6.44
C ARG A 43 -3.72 -2.23 -5.69
N LEU A 44 -3.68 -1.34 -4.70
CA LEU A 44 -4.85 -0.87 -3.97
C LEU A 44 -5.53 0.24 -4.78
N SER A 45 -6.84 0.15 -4.95
CA SER A 45 -7.63 1.13 -5.71
C SER A 45 -8.61 1.85 -4.80
N PHE A 46 -8.77 3.15 -5.01
CA PHE A 46 -9.56 4.04 -4.17
C PHE A 46 -10.60 4.78 -5.01
N VAL A 47 -11.73 5.12 -4.39
CA VAL A 47 -12.82 5.84 -5.08
C VAL A 47 -12.41 7.29 -5.38
N ASN A 48 -11.63 7.90 -4.50
CA ASN A 48 -11.20 9.29 -4.63
C ASN A 48 -9.86 9.55 -3.94
N GLU A 49 -9.31 10.74 -4.16
CA GLU A 49 -7.99 11.12 -3.63
C GLU A 49 -7.99 11.18 -2.11
N LYS A 50 -9.08 11.64 -1.50
CA LYS A 50 -9.20 11.71 -0.05
C LYS A 50 -9.04 10.33 0.59
N GLN A 51 -9.76 9.32 0.10
CA GLN A 51 -9.63 7.95 0.61
C GLN A 51 -8.20 7.40 0.48
N ARG A 52 -7.51 7.71 -0.62
CA ARG A 52 -6.11 7.33 -0.81
C ARG A 52 -5.21 8.02 0.23
N LEU A 53 -5.40 9.32 0.45
CA LEU A 53 -4.62 10.08 1.43
C LEU A 53 -4.88 9.59 2.85
N ASP A 54 -6.14 9.40 3.23
CA ASP A 54 -6.54 8.85 4.53
C ASP A 54 -5.88 7.48 4.76
N TYR A 55 -5.86 6.62 3.73
CA TYR A 55 -5.16 5.33 3.79
C TYR A 55 -3.64 5.50 3.96
N MET A 56 -3.01 6.41 3.24
CA MET A 56 -1.57 6.66 3.34
C MET A 56 -1.18 7.23 4.71
N GLU A 57 -1.97 8.15 5.26
CA GLU A 57 -1.73 8.71 6.59
C GLU A 57 -1.85 7.63 7.65
N LEU A 58 -2.89 6.79 7.55
CA LEU A 58 -3.12 5.72 8.50
C LEU A 58 -2.07 4.61 8.40
N PHE A 59 -1.75 4.13 7.20
CA PHE A 59 -0.99 2.89 7.01
C PHE A 59 0.35 3.05 6.32
N CYS A 60 0.64 4.19 5.68
CA CYS A 60 1.90 4.39 4.96
C CYS A 60 2.88 5.32 5.66
N MET A 61 2.43 6.22 6.54
CA MET A 61 3.27 7.23 7.18
C MET A 61 3.74 6.87 8.60
N ASP A 62 3.06 5.93 9.27
CA ASP A 62 3.45 5.42 10.60
C ASP A 62 3.85 3.94 10.51
N VAL A 63 5.09 3.62 10.90
CA VAL A 63 5.64 2.26 10.91
C VAL A 63 4.81 1.31 11.78
N LYS A 64 4.30 1.75 12.92
CA LYS A 64 3.50 0.91 13.83
C LYS A 64 2.16 0.55 13.20
N MET A 65 1.56 1.50 12.50
CA MET A 65 0.30 1.26 11.80
C MET A 65 0.51 0.46 10.50
N CYS A 66 1.70 0.53 9.88
CA CYS A 66 2.04 -0.32 8.74
C CYS A 66 1.87 -1.80 9.09
N GLU A 67 2.21 -2.24 10.30
CA GLU A 67 2.06 -3.65 10.73
C GLU A 67 0.60 -4.11 10.80
N HIS A 68 -0.32 -3.18 11.02
CA HIS A 68 -1.77 -3.41 11.04
C HIS A 68 -2.43 -3.23 9.67
N CYS A 69 -1.66 -2.90 8.64
CA CYS A 69 -2.17 -2.79 7.28
C CYS A 69 -2.57 -4.19 6.76
N PRO A 70 -3.79 -4.35 6.20
CA PRO A 70 -4.20 -5.62 5.60
C PRO A 70 -3.22 -6.13 4.52
N TYR A 71 -2.53 -5.22 3.82
CA TYR A 71 -1.50 -5.57 2.84
C TYR A 71 -0.21 -6.07 3.50
N TYR A 72 0.18 -5.49 4.64
CA TYR A 72 1.31 -5.94 5.43
C TYR A 72 1.06 -7.35 5.97
N GLU A 73 -0.13 -7.61 6.50
CA GLU A 73 -0.48 -8.92 7.04
C GLU A 73 -0.36 -10.02 5.97
N VAL A 74 -0.83 -9.75 4.75
CA VAL A 74 -0.70 -10.68 3.60
C VAL A 74 0.76 -10.90 3.21
N ILE A 75 1.59 -9.86 3.14
CA ILE A 75 3.01 -10.05 2.81
C ILE A 75 3.74 -10.75 3.97
N TYR A 76 3.54 -10.34 5.21
CA TYR A 76 4.28 -10.88 6.34
C TYR A 76 3.92 -12.36 6.59
N LYS A 77 2.63 -12.71 6.56
CA LYS A 77 2.17 -14.09 6.72
C LYS A 77 2.63 -15.02 5.61
N ASN A 78 2.93 -14.50 4.42
CA ASN A 78 3.28 -15.35 3.28
C ASN A 78 4.75 -15.26 2.83
N LYS A 79 5.45 -14.14 3.02
CA LYS A 79 6.87 -13.92 2.65
C LYS A 79 7.85 -14.32 3.75
N TYR A 80 7.43 -14.20 5.02
CA TYR A 80 8.30 -14.38 6.19
C TYR A 80 7.88 -15.53 7.12
N LYS A 81 6.76 -16.22 6.79
CA LYS A 81 6.24 -17.37 7.55
C LYS A 81 6.29 -18.69 6.76
N GLU A 82 6.92 -18.71 5.59
CA GLU A 82 7.35 -19.96 4.96
C GLU A 82 8.53 -20.51 5.78
N CYS A 83 8.24 -21.52 6.62
CA CYS A 83 9.23 -22.35 7.31
C CYS A 83 9.73 -23.48 6.40
#